data_AF-A0A7S7LHK1-F1
#
_entry.id   AF-A0A7S7LHK1-F1
#
_cell.length_a   1.000
_cell.length_b   1.000
_cell.length_c   1.000
_cell.angle_alpha   90.00
_cell.angle_beta   90.00
_cell.angle_gamma   90.00
#
_symmetry.space_group_name_H-M   'P 1'
#
loop_
_entity.id
_entity.type
_entity.pdbx_description
1 polymer ?
#
loop_
_entity_poly.entity_id
_entity_poly.type
_entity_poly.pdbx_seq_one_letter_code
_entity_poly.pdbx_strand_id
1 'polypeptide(L)'
;MTEISEGQTELLQAFCEITTCDITTGRTILESTNWDLENAISLYYEQQNANVYEGNNFNITEQVNTNNITVNQYENLNEQQETNIDQTNEGKHLNTLKLKKCFKMFLSVCGTSLSAIFGFFKTLFCVPNLNNRAQDNVSIRNFNRSVISQIEQVQIEEARRIREEQDLEYMRSLNLDSMKQEKALEKKRTKDLIRERREKLQAEFQQDRDIEQESLSRVCVKNSAGKKFQRNFHKDDSVYEIFKWIDSLALDKNNLISDKFSLRLPHSKSVEIDDSYADKEITISEIGFYPNTLLLINNFDEDSDD
;
A
#
# COMPACT_ATOMS: atom_id res chain seq x y z
N MET A 1 -26.47 17.68 -35.10
CA MET A 1 -27.01 16.65 -34.20
C MET A 1 -27.05 15.36 -34.99
N THR A 2 -26.03 14.52 -34.81
CA THR A 2 -25.94 13.19 -35.42
C THR A 2 -26.76 12.22 -34.57
N GLU A 3 -27.79 11.63 -35.19
CA GLU A 3 -28.60 10.58 -34.59
C GLU A 3 -27.72 9.39 -34.24
N ILE A 4 -27.72 9.01 -32.96
CA ILE A 4 -27.01 7.84 -32.45
C ILE A 4 -27.82 6.61 -32.83
N SER A 5 -27.18 5.60 -33.40
CA SER A 5 -27.84 4.31 -33.68
C SER A 5 -28.30 3.65 -32.37
N GLU A 6 -29.37 2.86 -32.41
CA GLU A 6 -29.92 2.17 -31.23
C GLU A 6 -28.82 1.35 -30.50
N GLY A 7 -27.97 0.64 -31.26
CA GLY A 7 -26.84 -0.11 -30.69
C GLY A 7 -25.71 0.75 -30.10
N GLN A 8 -25.55 1.99 -30.55
CA GLN A 8 -24.59 2.92 -29.94
C GLN A 8 -25.12 3.50 -28.62
N THR A 9 -26.45 3.62 -28.49
CA THR A 9 -27.09 4.05 -27.24
C THR A 9 -26.94 3.00 -26.15
N GLU A 10 -27.06 1.71 -26.50
CA GLU A 10 -26.82 0.59 -25.57
C GLU A 10 -25.37 0.54 -25.07
N LEU A 11 -24.39 0.74 -25.96
CA LEU A 11 -22.97 0.79 -25.60
C LEU A 11 -22.64 1.99 -24.70
N LEU A 12 -23.25 3.14 -24.98
CA LEU A 12 -23.11 4.34 -24.14
C LEU A 12 -23.67 4.12 -22.75
N GLN A 13 -24.84 3.49 -22.65
CA GLN A 13 -25.44 3.16 -21.36
C GLN A 13 -24.56 2.18 -20.57
N ALA A 14 -24.09 1.09 -21.20
CA ALA A 14 -23.21 0.12 -20.57
C ALA A 14 -21.89 0.77 -20.09
N PHE A 15 -21.31 1.67 -20.89
CA PHE A 15 -20.11 2.40 -20.51
C PHE A 15 -20.32 3.31 -19.30
N CYS A 16 -21.40 4.09 -19.28
CA CYS A 16 -21.74 4.96 -18.16
C CYS A 16 -22.08 4.18 -16.89
N GLU A 17 -22.72 3.00 -17.00
CA GLU A 17 -22.98 2.12 -15.86
C GLU A 17 -21.68 1.56 -15.25
N ILE A 18 -20.70 1.21 -16.09
CA ILE A 18 -19.41 0.66 -15.63
C ILE A 18 -18.50 1.75 -15.04
N THR A 19 -18.42 2.91 -15.69
CA THR A 19 -17.45 3.96 -15.33
C THR A 19 -18.03 5.04 -14.42
N THR A 20 -19.36 5.08 -14.23
CA THR A 20 -20.10 6.11 -13.51
C THR A 20 -19.91 7.54 -14.06
N CYS A 21 -19.37 7.68 -15.27
CA CYS A 21 -19.15 8.97 -15.90
C CYS A 21 -20.44 9.55 -16.51
N ASP A 22 -20.43 10.86 -16.75
CA ASP A 22 -21.51 11.56 -17.42
C ASP A 22 -21.65 11.13 -18.88
N ILE A 23 -22.88 11.14 -19.40
CA ILE A 23 -23.22 10.68 -20.76
C ILE A 23 -22.43 11.46 -21.83
N THR A 24 -22.14 12.73 -21.59
CA THR A 24 -21.35 13.58 -22.50
C THR A 24 -19.90 13.13 -22.60
N THR A 25 -19.22 12.89 -21.48
CA THR A 25 -17.86 12.34 -21.46
C THR A 25 -17.81 10.89 -21.96
N GLY A 26 -18.83 10.08 -21.62
CA GLY A 26 -18.91 8.72 -22.12
C GLY A 26 -19.02 8.65 -23.64
N ARG A 27 -19.81 9.55 -24.23
CA ARG A 27 -19.97 9.63 -25.69
C ARG A 27 -18.66 10.04 -26.37
N THR A 28 -17.94 11.02 -25.85
CA THR A 28 -16.69 11.49 -26.49
C THR A 28 -15.59 10.42 -26.46
N ILE A 29 -15.52 9.63 -25.38
CA ILE A 29 -14.55 8.53 -25.25
C ILE A 29 -14.94 7.34 -26.13
N LEU A 30 -16.23 7.02 -26.24
CA LEU A 30 -16.69 5.98 -27.17
C LEU A 30 -16.50 6.41 -28.62
N GLU A 31 -16.75 7.67 -28.96
CA GLU A 31 -16.50 8.19 -30.32
C GLU A 31 -15.01 8.14 -30.68
N SER A 32 -14.11 8.43 -29.74
CA SER A 32 -12.66 8.40 -29.99
C SER A 32 -12.10 6.97 -30.14
N THR A 33 -12.81 5.97 -29.61
CA THR A 33 -12.47 4.55 -29.70
C THR A 33 -13.29 3.79 -30.75
N ASN A 34 -13.98 4.52 -31.64
CA ASN A 34 -14.84 3.95 -32.68
C ASN A 34 -15.91 2.99 -32.13
N TRP A 35 -16.48 3.33 -30.97
CA TRP A 35 -17.52 2.60 -30.25
C TRP A 35 -17.10 1.20 -29.75
N ASP A 36 -15.79 0.99 -29.54
CA ASP A 36 -15.27 -0.21 -28.88
C ASP A 36 -15.29 -0.03 -27.35
N LEU A 37 -16.19 -0.75 -26.68
CA LEU A 37 -16.44 -0.62 -25.25
C LEU A 37 -15.21 -0.98 -24.40
N GLU A 38 -14.45 -2.00 -24.76
CA GLU A 38 -13.33 -2.48 -23.95
C GLU A 38 -12.15 -1.50 -24.01
N ASN A 39 -11.89 -0.98 -25.20
CA ASN A 39 -10.88 0.05 -25.42
C ASN A 39 -11.29 1.38 -24.76
N ALA A 40 -12.57 1.75 -24.81
CA ALA A 40 -13.09 2.95 -24.14
C ALA A 40 -12.90 2.88 -22.61
N ILE A 41 -13.21 1.73 -21.99
CA ILE A 41 -13.08 1.54 -20.53
C ILE A 41 -11.62 1.63 -20.12
N SER A 42 -10.73 0.99 -20.89
CA SER A 42 -9.29 1.03 -20.64
C SER A 42 -8.74 2.46 -20.71
N LEU A 43 -9.12 3.21 -21.74
CA LEU A 43 -8.71 4.61 -21.93
C LEU A 43 -9.22 5.53 -20.81
N TYR A 44 -10.45 5.33 -20.33
CA TYR A 44 -11.03 6.12 -19.24
C TYR A 44 -10.24 5.96 -17.93
N TYR A 45 -9.94 4.72 -17.54
CA TYR A 45 -9.19 4.49 -16.30
C TYR A 45 -7.72 4.89 -16.42
N GLU A 46 -7.13 4.80 -17.61
CA GLU A 46 -5.79 5.31 -17.87
C GLU A 46 -5.72 6.84 -17.72
N GLN A 47 -6.70 7.57 -18.25
CA GLN A 47 -6.80 9.03 -18.09
C GLN A 47 -7.07 9.46 -16.64
N GLN A 48 -7.91 8.73 -15.90
CA GLN A 48 -8.14 9.00 -14.47
C GLN A 48 -6.88 8.78 -13.64
N ASN A 49 -6.09 7.75 -13.97
CA ASN A 49 -4.82 7.50 -13.28
C ASN A 49 -3.75 8.55 -13.64
N ALA A 50 -3.71 9.04 -14.88
CA ALA A 50 -2.79 10.11 -15.29
C ALA A 50 -3.07 11.43 -14.54
N ASN A 51 -4.35 11.78 -14.38
CA ASN A 51 -4.76 12.99 -13.65
C ASN A 51 -4.45 12.94 -12.13
N VAL A 52 -4.29 11.75 -11.55
CA VAL A 52 -3.88 11.60 -10.13
C VAL A 52 -2.38 11.91 -9.92
N TYR A 53 -1.55 11.75 -10.95
CA TYR A 53 -0.11 12.01 -10.86
C TYR A 53 0.30 13.44 -11.27
N GLU A 54 -0.54 14.17 -12.02
CA GLU A 54 -0.28 15.58 -12.34
C GLU A 54 -0.85 16.58 -11.31
N GLY A 55 -1.72 16.14 -10.40
CA GLY A 55 -2.31 16.99 -9.35
C GLY A 55 -1.41 17.35 -8.16
N ASN A 56 -0.20 16.78 -8.06
CA ASN A 56 0.69 16.97 -6.91
C ASN A 56 1.97 17.78 -7.21
N ASN A 57 2.06 18.48 -8.34
CA ASN A 57 3.24 19.27 -8.71
C ASN A 57 2.91 20.66 -9.28
N PHE A 58 2.00 21.40 -8.66
CA PHE A 58 1.86 22.84 -8.94
C PHE A 58 1.54 23.65 -7.67
N ASN A 59 2.60 23.98 -6.94
CA ASN A 59 2.77 25.24 -6.21
C ASN A 59 4.27 25.37 -5.89
N ILE A 60 4.81 26.59 -5.98
CA ILE A 60 6.24 26.96 -6.06
C ILE A 60 6.66 26.94 -7.55
N THR A 61 6.74 28.03 -8.31
CA THR A 61 7.29 29.38 -8.03
C THR A 61 6.95 30.28 -9.23
N GLU A 62 6.37 31.47 -9.02
CA GLU A 62 6.65 32.64 -9.89
C GLU A 62 6.23 33.95 -9.21
N GLN A 63 7.07 34.46 -8.29
CA GLN A 63 7.23 35.89 -8.10
C GLN A 63 8.71 36.18 -7.87
N VAL A 64 9.44 36.25 -8.97
CA VAL A 64 10.76 36.89 -9.01
C VAL A 64 10.53 38.39 -8.92
N ASN A 65 10.73 38.95 -7.73
CA ASN A 65 10.97 40.37 -7.58
C ASN A 65 12.48 40.57 -7.47
N THR A 66 13.04 41.17 -8.51
CA THR A 66 14.40 41.69 -8.58
C THR A 66 14.64 42.69 -7.45
N ASN A 67 15.69 42.51 -6.65
CA ASN A 67 16.76 43.49 -6.47
C ASN A 67 17.74 43.13 -5.34
N ASN A 68 19.02 43.20 -5.72
CA ASN A 68 20.19 43.56 -4.93
C ASN A 68 20.93 42.50 -4.08
N ILE A 69 22.26 42.63 -4.20
CA ILE A 69 23.32 42.49 -3.19
C ILE A 69 24.34 41.35 -3.42
N THR A 70 25.35 41.71 -4.23
CA THR A 70 26.81 41.66 -3.97
C THR A 70 27.52 40.37 -3.50
N VAL A 71 28.24 39.76 -4.45
CA VAL A 71 29.67 39.39 -4.47
C VAL A 71 30.47 39.43 -3.15
N ASN A 72 31.07 38.29 -2.78
CA ASN A 72 32.50 38.05 -2.41
C ASN A 72 32.64 36.54 -2.05
N GLN A 73 33.33 35.69 -2.82
CA GLN A 73 34.78 35.45 -3.00
C GLN A 73 35.52 34.72 -1.85
N TYR A 74 36.36 33.76 -2.29
CA TYR A 74 37.42 32.96 -1.61
C TYR A 74 36.96 31.67 -0.89
N GLU A 75 37.63 30.50 -0.97
CA GLU A 75 38.76 29.98 -1.76
C GLU A 75 38.84 28.45 -1.51
N ASN A 76 39.53 27.74 -2.41
CA ASN A 76 39.88 26.32 -2.45
C ASN A 76 40.36 25.66 -1.14
N LEU A 77 40.11 24.34 -1.01
CA LEU A 77 41.17 23.30 -0.91
C LEU A 77 40.59 21.87 -1.07
N ASN A 78 41.26 21.10 -1.94
CA ASN A 78 41.07 19.68 -2.25
C ASN A 78 41.36 18.76 -1.05
N GLU A 79 40.69 17.60 -0.96
CA GLU A 79 41.29 16.28 -1.27
C GLU A 79 40.34 15.09 -0.97
N GLN A 80 40.11 14.30 -2.03
CA GLN A 80 40.06 12.83 -2.10
C GLN A 80 39.14 12.01 -1.16
N GLN A 81 38.08 11.44 -1.74
CA GLN A 81 37.96 9.98 -1.94
C GLN A 81 36.68 9.66 -2.76
N GLU A 82 36.86 9.32 -4.04
CA GLU A 82 35.80 8.81 -4.91
C GLU A 82 35.52 7.34 -4.61
N THR A 83 34.22 7.06 -4.44
CA THR A 83 33.65 5.73 -4.22
C THR A 83 33.02 5.22 -5.51
N ASN A 84 33.00 3.88 -5.60
CA ASN A 84 32.51 3.04 -6.68
C ASN A 84 31.24 3.53 -7.39
N ILE A 85 31.31 3.48 -8.72
CA ILE A 85 30.20 3.44 -9.64
C ILE A 85 29.66 1.99 -9.63
N ASP A 86 28.42 1.79 -9.23
CA ASP A 86 27.60 0.77 -9.86
C ASP A 86 26.12 1.18 -9.90
N GLN A 87 25.57 1.08 -11.10
CA GLN A 87 24.26 1.55 -11.51
C GLN A 87 23.19 0.55 -11.06
N THR A 88 22.26 0.99 -10.22
CA THR A 88 20.96 0.33 -10.03
C THR A 88 19.99 0.82 -11.10
N ASN A 89 19.51 -0.08 -11.96
CA ASN A 89 18.37 0.17 -12.81
C ASN A 89 17.38 -1.01 -12.78
N GLU A 90 16.13 -0.63 -12.53
CA GLU A 90 14.86 -1.21 -12.96
C GLU A 90 14.35 -2.53 -12.35
N GLY A 91 13.44 -2.36 -11.37
CA GLY A 91 12.40 -3.32 -11.04
C GLY A 91 11.06 -2.60 -10.83
N LYS A 92 10.33 -2.30 -11.91
CA LYS A 92 8.93 -1.83 -11.83
C LYS A 92 8.01 -3.03 -11.66
N HIS A 93 7.53 -3.21 -10.44
CA HIS A 93 6.52 -4.19 -10.05
C HIS A 93 5.12 -3.67 -10.46
N LEU A 94 4.49 -4.31 -11.45
CA LEU A 94 3.12 -4.00 -11.89
C LEU A 94 2.10 -4.46 -10.85
N ASN A 95 1.26 -3.53 -10.40
CA ASN A 95 0.15 -3.77 -9.49
C ASN A 95 -0.97 -4.57 -10.16
N THR A 96 -0.96 -5.89 -9.94
CA THR A 96 -2.04 -6.82 -10.28
C THR A 96 -3.06 -6.90 -9.13
N LEU A 97 -3.72 -5.80 -8.78
CA LEU A 97 -4.74 -5.86 -7.74
C LEU A 97 -5.83 -4.81 -7.97
N LYS A 98 -6.77 -5.11 -8.88
CA LYS A 98 -8.18 -4.63 -8.87
C LYS A 98 -9.08 -5.15 -10.00
N LEU A 99 -8.66 -6.11 -10.84
CA LEU A 99 -9.52 -6.66 -11.90
C LEU A 99 -10.53 -7.75 -11.45
N LYS A 100 -10.45 -8.26 -10.22
CA LYS A 100 -11.25 -9.43 -9.79
C LYS A 100 -12.72 -9.13 -9.43
N LYS A 101 -13.14 -7.85 -9.37
CA LYS A 101 -14.55 -7.51 -9.03
C LYS A 101 -15.46 -7.30 -10.24
N CYS A 102 -14.94 -7.04 -11.44
CA CYS A 102 -15.78 -6.79 -12.62
C CYS A 102 -16.21 -8.08 -13.35
N PHE A 103 -15.51 -9.20 -13.16
CA PHE A 103 -15.82 -10.44 -13.87
C PHE A 103 -17.09 -11.17 -13.39
N LYS A 104 -17.64 -10.82 -12.23
CA LYS A 104 -18.84 -11.48 -11.69
C LYS A 104 -20.16 -10.96 -12.27
N MET A 105 -20.19 -9.76 -12.86
CA MET A 105 -21.40 -9.25 -13.52
C MET A 105 -21.55 -9.77 -14.96
N PHE A 106 -20.44 -10.00 -15.67
CA PHE A 106 -20.44 -10.44 -17.08
C PHE A 106 -21.05 -11.83 -17.32
N LEU A 107 -21.08 -12.70 -16.31
CA LEU A 107 -21.65 -14.05 -16.45
C LEU A 107 -23.16 -14.13 -16.15
N SER A 108 -23.80 -13.05 -15.68
CA SER A 108 -25.24 -13.10 -15.37
C SER A 108 -26.16 -12.61 -16.50
N VAL A 109 -25.60 -11.96 -17.54
CA VAL A 109 -26.39 -11.35 -18.63
C VAL A 109 -26.32 -12.14 -19.95
N CYS A 110 -25.38 -13.07 -20.13
CA CYS A 110 -25.25 -13.87 -21.37
C CYS A 110 -25.90 -15.27 -21.30
N GLY A 111 -27.13 -15.34 -20.80
CA GLY A 111 -27.89 -16.59 -20.69
C GLY A 111 -28.56 -17.10 -21.98
N THR A 112 -28.54 -16.36 -23.10
CA THR A 112 -29.45 -16.66 -24.24
C THR A 112 -28.85 -16.59 -25.66
N SER A 113 -27.52 -16.54 -25.87
CA SER A 113 -26.97 -16.46 -27.24
C SER A 113 -25.84 -17.45 -27.59
N LEU A 114 -25.52 -18.41 -26.72
CA LEU A 114 -24.48 -19.42 -26.99
C LEU A 114 -24.87 -20.54 -27.98
N SER A 115 -26.16 -20.68 -28.35
CA SER A 115 -26.58 -21.69 -29.35
C SER A 115 -26.32 -21.25 -30.80
N ALA A 116 -26.19 -19.95 -31.07
CA ALA A 116 -25.95 -19.44 -32.42
C ALA A 116 -24.48 -19.57 -32.86
N ILE A 117 -23.54 -19.53 -31.93
CA ILE A 117 -22.10 -19.63 -32.23
C ILE A 117 -21.69 -21.09 -32.52
N PHE A 118 -22.43 -22.07 -31.99
CA PHE A 118 -22.21 -23.50 -32.29
C PHE A 118 -22.67 -23.92 -33.71
N GLY A 119 -23.48 -23.12 -34.38
CA GLY A 119 -23.92 -23.38 -35.76
C GLY A 119 -22.84 -23.15 -36.82
N PHE A 120 -21.87 -22.28 -36.53
CA PHE A 120 -20.80 -21.93 -37.47
C PHE A 120 -19.65 -22.94 -37.54
N PHE A 121 -19.44 -23.75 -36.49
CA PHE A 121 -18.38 -24.78 -36.51
C PHE A 121 -18.80 -26.06 -37.24
N LYS A 122 -20.09 -26.28 -37.50
CA LYS A 122 -20.57 -27.49 -38.18
C LYS A 122 -20.43 -27.44 -39.71
N THR A 123 -20.22 -26.25 -40.28
CA THR A 123 -20.01 -26.07 -41.73
C THR A 123 -18.54 -26.11 -42.14
N LEU A 124 -17.61 -25.97 -41.19
CA LEU A 124 -16.16 -26.03 -41.44
C LEU A 124 -15.58 -27.47 -41.38
N PHE A 125 -16.36 -28.47 -40.96
CA PHE A 125 -15.94 -29.88 -40.89
C PHE A 125 -16.82 -30.84 -41.71
N CYS A 126 -17.39 -30.37 -42.82
CA CYS A 126 -17.96 -31.26 -43.83
C CYS A 126 -16.83 -31.85 -44.68
N VAL A 127 -16.36 -33.03 -44.29
CA VAL A 127 -15.47 -33.89 -45.09
C VAL A 127 -16.20 -34.29 -46.38
N PRO A 128 -15.66 -33.97 -47.58
CA PRO A 128 -16.26 -34.47 -48.81
C PRO A 128 -16.00 -35.98 -48.92
N ASN A 129 -17.07 -36.73 -49.17
CA ASN A 129 -17.03 -38.16 -49.45
C ASN A 129 -16.41 -38.38 -50.85
N LEU A 130 -15.08 -38.56 -50.91
CA LEU A 130 -14.36 -38.94 -52.12
C LEU A 130 -14.33 -40.47 -52.24
N ASN A 131 -15.30 -40.98 -52.99
CA ASN A 131 -15.21 -42.31 -53.57
C ASN A 131 -14.35 -42.21 -54.83
N ASN A 132 -13.08 -42.65 -54.76
CA ASN A 132 -12.40 -43.33 -55.87
C ASN A 132 -10.97 -43.77 -55.53
N ARG A 133 -10.67 -44.99 -55.99
CA ARG A 133 -9.35 -45.55 -56.32
C ARG A 133 -8.38 -45.84 -55.19
N ALA A 134 -8.30 -47.15 -54.92
CA ALA A 134 -7.12 -47.81 -54.38
C ALA A 134 -5.87 -47.50 -55.22
N GLN A 135 -5.11 -46.48 -54.83
CA GLN A 135 -3.67 -46.37 -55.11
C GLN A 135 -2.93 -45.27 -54.32
N ASP A 136 -3.29 -44.98 -53.05
CA ASP A 136 -2.57 -43.94 -52.25
C ASP A 136 -2.39 -44.27 -50.75
N ASN A 137 -2.41 -45.55 -50.39
CA ASN A 137 -2.34 -45.98 -48.99
C ASN A 137 -0.98 -45.77 -48.29
N VAL A 138 0.08 -45.41 -49.03
CA VAL A 138 1.42 -45.15 -48.46
C VAL A 138 1.60 -43.65 -48.14
N SER A 139 1.04 -42.75 -48.94
CA SER A 139 1.17 -41.30 -48.75
C SER A 139 0.31 -40.79 -47.58
N ILE A 140 -0.94 -41.27 -47.45
CA ILE A 140 -1.86 -40.90 -46.37
C ILE A 140 -1.35 -41.40 -45.00
N ARG A 141 -0.69 -42.56 -44.97
CA ARG A 141 -0.10 -43.13 -43.74
C ARG A 141 1.08 -42.29 -43.23
N ASN A 142 1.87 -41.71 -44.13
CA ASN A 142 3.00 -40.84 -43.78
C ASN A 142 2.54 -39.42 -43.38
N PHE A 143 1.51 -38.90 -44.02
CA PHE A 143 0.94 -37.59 -43.67
C PHE A 143 0.25 -37.60 -42.30
N ASN A 144 -0.53 -38.64 -41.99
CA ASN A 144 -1.14 -38.80 -40.67
C ASN A 144 -0.10 -39.02 -39.56
N ARG A 145 1.03 -39.67 -39.86
CA ARG A 145 2.13 -39.85 -38.89
C ARG A 145 2.83 -38.52 -38.57
N SER A 146 2.92 -37.61 -39.54
CA SER A 146 3.46 -36.25 -39.36
C SER A 146 2.53 -35.37 -38.50
N VAL A 147 1.23 -35.38 -38.79
CA VAL A 147 0.24 -34.58 -38.03
C VAL A 147 0.07 -35.09 -36.59
N ILE A 148 0.06 -36.41 -36.38
CA ILE A 148 0.02 -37.01 -35.02
C ILE A 148 1.29 -36.61 -34.24
N SER A 149 2.47 -36.65 -34.87
CA SER A 149 3.71 -36.22 -34.23
C SER A 149 3.72 -34.73 -33.87
N GLN A 150 3.07 -33.87 -34.67
CA GLN A 150 2.97 -32.44 -34.36
C GLN A 150 2.01 -32.19 -33.20
N ILE A 151 0.86 -32.89 -33.16
CA ILE A 151 -0.09 -32.79 -32.05
C ILE A 151 0.53 -33.30 -30.74
N GLU A 152 1.26 -34.42 -30.77
CA GLU A 152 1.98 -34.93 -29.60
C GLU A 152 3.06 -33.95 -29.13
N GLN A 153 3.81 -33.33 -30.05
CA GLN A 153 4.78 -32.29 -29.69
C GLN A 153 4.14 -31.07 -29.05
N VAL A 154 2.98 -30.63 -29.56
CA VAL A 154 2.22 -29.52 -28.95
C VAL A 154 1.73 -29.90 -27.56
N GLN A 155 1.22 -31.12 -27.36
CA GLN A 155 0.81 -31.59 -26.03
C GLN A 155 1.98 -31.74 -25.06
N ILE A 156 3.15 -32.17 -25.53
CA ILE A 156 4.38 -32.23 -24.72
C ILE A 156 4.83 -30.82 -24.31
N GLU A 157 4.76 -29.86 -25.25
CA GLU A 157 5.15 -28.47 -24.98
C GLU A 157 4.16 -27.78 -24.03
N GLU A 158 2.86 -28.05 -24.18
CA GLU A 158 1.82 -27.58 -23.27
C GLU A 158 1.99 -28.19 -21.87
N ALA A 159 2.25 -29.49 -21.79
CA ALA A 159 2.55 -30.16 -20.52
C ALA A 159 3.83 -29.62 -19.86
N ARG A 160 4.85 -29.26 -20.65
CA ARG A 160 6.06 -28.59 -20.16
C ARG A 160 5.71 -27.22 -19.58
N ARG A 161 4.96 -26.40 -20.32
CA ARG A 161 4.53 -25.07 -19.88
C ARG A 161 3.72 -25.13 -18.58
N ILE A 162 2.81 -26.09 -18.45
CA ILE A 162 2.02 -26.29 -17.23
C ILE A 162 2.92 -26.63 -16.04
N ARG A 163 3.94 -27.49 -16.24
CA ARG A 163 4.89 -27.82 -15.18
C ARG A 163 5.72 -26.61 -14.76
N GLU A 164 6.21 -25.84 -15.73
CA GLU A 164 6.95 -24.60 -15.46
C GLU A 164 6.10 -23.59 -14.70
N GLU A 165 4.82 -23.45 -15.04
CA GLU A 165 3.88 -22.58 -14.34
C GLU A 165 3.63 -23.05 -12.90
N GLN A 166 3.44 -24.36 -12.69
CA GLN A 166 3.30 -24.95 -11.37
C GLN A 166 4.55 -24.77 -10.50
N ASP A 167 5.74 -24.98 -11.07
CA ASP A 167 7.00 -24.79 -10.36
C ASP A 167 7.21 -23.30 -9.99
N LEU A 168 6.87 -22.38 -10.89
CA LEU A 168 6.91 -20.94 -10.62
C LEU A 168 5.92 -20.52 -9.53
N GLU A 169 4.70 -21.05 -9.56
CA GLU A 169 3.69 -20.76 -8.54
C GLU A 169 4.10 -21.33 -7.18
N TYR A 170 4.64 -22.55 -7.15
CA TYR A 170 5.20 -23.15 -5.94
C TYR A 170 6.32 -22.27 -5.35
N MET A 171 7.26 -21.81 -6.17
CA MET A 171 8.34 -20.91 -5.73
C MET A 171 7.81 -19.58 -5.20
N ARG A 172 6.78 -19.00 -5.83
CA ARG A 172 6.12 -17.78 -5.33
C ARG A 172 5.44 -18.02 -3.98
N SER A 173 4.72 -19.12 -3.82
CA SER A 173 4.07 -19.49 -2.55
C SER A 173 5.11 -19.64 -1.44
N LEU A 174 6.21 -20.33 -1.73
CA LEU A 174 7.30 -20.54 -0.76
C LEU A 174 7.93 -19.20 -0.33
N ASN A 175 8.13 -18.27 -1.26
CA ASN A 175 8.66 -16.95 -0.95
C ASN A 175 7.68 -16.11 -0.10
N LEU A 176 6.38 -16.15 -0.42
CA LEU A 176 5.35 -15.47 0.38
C LEU A 176 5.30 -16.00 1.82
N ASP A 177 5.37 -17.31 1.99
CA ASP A 177 5.42 -17.93 3.33
C ASP A 177 6.69 -17.55 4.08
N SER A 178 7.85 -17.53 3.40
CA SER A 178 9.12 -17.08 3.97
C SER A 178 9.06 -15.62 4.41
N MET A 179 8.58 -14.71 3.57
CA MET A 179 8.43 -13.29 3.92
C MET A 179 7.45 -13.10 5.08
N LYS A 180 6.37 -13.88 5.13
CA LYS A 180 5.39 -13.81 6.23
C LYS A 180 6.01 -14.28 7.54
N GLN A 181 6.82 -15.34 7.51
CA GLN A 181 7.57 -15.81 8.68
C GLN A 181 8.59 -14.78 9.15
N GLU A 182 9.35 -14.18 8.24
CA GLU A 182 10.33 -13.15 8.56
C GLU A 182 9.69 -11.93 9.20
N LYS A 183 8.60 -11.41 8.61
CA LYS A 183 7.81 -10.31 9.20
C LYS A 183 7.27 -10.66 10.58
N ALA A 184 6.81 -11.89 10.79
CA ALA A 184 6.33 -12.33 12.10
C ALA A 184 7.46 -12.41 13.14
N LEU A 185 8.65 -12.85 12.73
CA LEU A 185 9.84 -12.88 13.58
C LEU A 185 10.32 -11.48 13.92
N GLU A 186 10.33 -10.56 12.97
CA GLU A 186 10.70 -9.16 13.19
C GLU A 186 9.72 -8.49 14.16
N LYS A 187 8.40 -8.63 13.95
CA LYS A 187 7.37 -8.14 14.89
C LYS A 187 7.52 -8.75 16.28
N LYS A 188 7.99 -9.99 16.40
CA LYS A 188 8.25 -10.62 17.70
C LYS A 188 9.48 -9.99 18.37
N ARG A 189 10.57 -9.81 17.61
CA ARG A 189 11.80 -9.18 18.11
C ARG A 189 11.54 -7.76 18.60
N THR A 190 10.81 -6.95 17.85
CA THR A 190 10.48 -5.58 18.27
C THR A 190 9.66 -5.56 19.56
N LYS A 191 8.64 -6.43 19.67
CA LYS A 191 7.84 -6.57 20.90
C LYS A 191 8.67 -7.01 22.10
N ASP A 192 9.61 -7.93 21.91
CA ASP A 192 10.50 -8.39 22.99
C ASP A 192 11.45 -7.26 23.44
N LEU A 193 12.01 -6.49 22.51
CA LEU A 193 12.85 -5.31 22.82
C LEU A 193 12.10 -4.23 23.58
N ILE A 194 10.86 -3.94 23.17
CA ILE A 194 9.99 -2.97 23.85
C ILE A 194 9.68 -3.44 25.27
N ARG A 195 9.38 -4.74 25.44
CA ARG A 195 9.15 -5.33 26.77
C ARG A 195 10.37 -5.18 27.67
N GLU A 196 11.56 -5.55 27.19
CA GLU A 196 12.81 -5.46 27.96
C GLU A 196 13.11 -4.01 28.37
N ARG A 197 12.93 -3.05 27.45
CA ARG A 197 13.05 -1.61 27.74
C ARG A 197 12.10 -1.20 28.88
N ARG A 198 10.83 -1.61 28.82
CA ARG A 198 9.81 -1.28 29.84
C ARG A 198 10.12 -1.89 31.20
N GLU A 199 10.59 -3.12 31.24
CA GLU A 199 11.03 -3.80 32.48
C GLU A 199 12.18 -3.04 33.13
N LYS A 200 13.17 -2.60 32.35
CA LYS A 200 14.30 -1.79 32.83
C LYS A 200 13.83 -0.45 33.43
N LEU A 201 12.93 0.25 32.74
CA LEU A 201 12.37 1.51 33.22
C LEU A 201 11.53 1.31 34.49
N GLN A 202 10.73 0.24 34.56
CA GLN A 202 9.94 -0.06 35.75
C GLN A 202 10.84 -0.26 36.98
N ALA A 203 11.94 -0.99 36.82
CA ALA A 203 12.91 -1.19 37.89
C ALA A 203 13.55 0.14 38.36
N GLU A 204 13.84 1.05 37.42
CA GLU A 204 14.37 2.39 37.73
C GLU A 204 13.38 3.23 38.55
N PHE A 205 12.10 3.20 38.20
CA PHE A 205 11.06 3.97 38.90
C PHE A 205 10.54 3.31 40.17
N GLN A 206 10.89 2.05 40.44
CA GLN A 206 10.51 1.38 41.68
C GLN A 206 11.36 1.81 42.88
N GLN A 207 12.52 2.42 42.62
CA GLN A 207 13.33 3.08 43.64
C GLN A 207 12.71 4.46 43.91
N ASP A 208 12.26 4.67 45.15
CA ASP A 208 11.82 5.97 45.60
C ASP A 208 13.03 6.91 45.69
N ARG A 209 12.92 8.09 45.08
CA ARG A 209 13.91 9.15 45.21
C ARG A 209 13.52 10.04 46.39
N ASP A 210 14.47 10.34 47.26
CA ASP A 210 14.29 11.37 48.29
C ASP A 210 14.28 12.74 47.62
N ILE A 211 13.11 13.38 47.57
CA ILE A 211 12.89 14.69 46.94
C ILE A 211 12.52 15.70 48.02
N GLU A 212 13.22 16.83 48.05
CA GLU A 212 12.90 17.94 48.95
C GLU A 212 11.49 18.49 48.65
N GLN A 213 10.71 18.75 49.70
CA GLN A 213 9.29 19.11 49.58
C GLN A 213 9.05 20.40 48.77
N GLU A 214 10.00 21.33 48.79
CA GLU A 214 9.93 22.62 48.06
C GLU A 214 10.17 22.49 46.55
N SER A 215 10.81 21.41 46.11
CA SER A 215 11.11 21.15 44.70
C SER A 215 10.21 20.06 44.11
N LEU A 216 9.15 19.68 44.84
CA LEU A 216 8.27 18.58 44.49
C LEU A 216 7.18 19.03 43.51
N SER A 217 7.19 18.43 42.32
CA SER A 217 6.11 18.52 41.33
C SER A 217 5.29 17.23 41.34
N ARG A 218 3.97 17.34 41.48
CA ARG A 218 3.06 16.20 41.41
C ARG A 218 2.47 16.08 40.03
N VAL A 219 2.80 14.99 39.33
CA VAL A 219 2.28 14.71 38.00
C VAL A 219 1.23 13.60 38.11
N CYS A 220 0.01 13.90 37.69
CA CYS A 220 -1.07 12.94 37.54
C CYS A 220 -1.32 12.70 36.06
N VAL A 221 -1.41 11.44 35.66
CA VAL A 221 -1.65 11.04 34.28
C VAL A 221 -2.91 10.19 34.25
N LYS A 222 -3.78 10.44 33.28
CA LYS A 222 -5.01 9.68 33.05
C LYS A 222 -4.96 9.01 31.68
N ASN A 223 -5.21 7.71 31.64
CA ASN A 223 -5.30 6.97 30.39
C ASN A 223 -6.69 7.09 29.75
N SER A 224 -6.83 6.56 28.54
CA SER A 224 -8.10 6.46 27.80
C SER A 224 -9.17 5.64 28.54
N ALA A 225 -8.76 4.64 29.33
CA ALA A 225 -9.65 3.84 30.19
C ALA A 225 -10.18 4.61 31.42
N GLY A 226 -9.65 5.79 31.70
CA GLY A 226 -9.99 6.61 32.86
C GLY A 226 -9.24 6.29 34.16
N LYS A 227 -8.35 5.30 34.14
CA LYS A 227 -7.41 4.99 35.23
C LYS A 227 -6.42 6.15 35.40
N LYS A 228 -6.12 6.47 36.66
CA LYS A 228 -5.22 7.56 37.04
C LYS A 228 -3.95 6.98 37.65
N PHE A 229 -2.82 7.56 37.27
CA PHE A 229 -1.51 7.29 37.82
C PHE A 229 -0.96 8.59 38.38
N GLN A 230 -0.21 8.51 39.47
CA GLN A 230 0.36 9.69 40.10
C GLN A 230 1.76 9.38 40.57
N ARG A 231 2.69 10.31 40.31
CA ARG A 231 4.05 10.26 40.81
C ARG A 231 4.56 11.67 41.11
N ASN A 232 5.49 11.76 42.05
CA ASN A 232 6.18 12.99 42.37
C ASN A 232 7.51 13.03 41.60
N PHE A 233 7.84 14.20 41.06
CA PHE A 233 9.05 14.49 40.31
C PHE A 233 9.74 15.72 40.91
N HIS A 234 11.04 15.87 40.65
CA HIS A 234 11.74 17.10 40.94
C HIS A 234 11.37 18.18 39.90
N LYS A 235 11.29 19.45 40.29
CA LYS A 235 10.98 20.56 39.37
C LYS A 235 11.98 20.70 38.21
N ASP A 236 13.22 20.30 38.47
CA ASP A 236 14.35 20.34 37.53
C ASP A 236 14.51 19.04 36.73
N ASP A 237 13.67 18.02 36.99
CA ASP A 237 13.65 16.83 36.14
C ASP A 237 13.20 17.21 34.72
N SER A 238 13.74 16.52 33.73
CA SER A 238 13.30 16.67 32.34
C SER A 238 11.86 16.17 32.18
N VAL A 239 11.09 16.81 31.30
CA VAL A 239 9.78 16.31 30.87
C VAL A 239 9.88 14.89 30.30
N TYR A 240 11.02 14.52 29.71
CA TYR A 240 11.25 13.17 29.20
C TYR A 240 11.20 12.09 30.30
N GLU A 241 11.52 12.42 31.56
CA GLU A 241 11.36 11.49 32.69
C GLU A 241 9.89 11.10 32.91
N ILE A 242 8.96 12.01 32.64
CA ILE A 242 7.52 11.70 32.69
C ILE A 242 7.16 10.69 31.61
N PHE A 243 7.71 10.83 30.39
CA PHE A 243 7.49 9.86 29.31
C PHE A 243 8.04 8.48 29.66
N LYS A 244 9.28 8.41 30.15
CA LYS A 244 9.87 7.14 30.62
C LYS A 244 9.02 6.47 31.68
N TRP A 245 8.52 7.25 32.64
CA TRP A 245 7.64 6.74 33.68
C TRP A 245 6.33 6.19 33.09
N ILE A 246 5.68 6.92 32.19
CA ILE A 246 4.44 6.47 31.53
C ILE A 246 4.69 5.22 30.67
N ASP A 247 5.80 5.16 29.95
CA ASP A 247 6.20 3.99 29.16
C ASP A 247 6.42 2.76 30.06
N SER A 248 6.98 2.93 31.26
CA SER A 248 7.08 1.85 32.25
C SER A 248 5.72 1.31 32.71
N LEU A 249 4.68 2.15 32.75
CA LEU A 249 3.31 1.74 33.10
C LEU A 249 2.66 0.90 31.99
N ALA A 250 3.10 1.03 30.74
CA ALA A 250 2.58 0.27 29.61
C ALA A 250 2.95 -1.22 29.66
N LEU A 251 3.78 -1.65 30.61
CA LEU A 251 4.05 -3.08 30.85
C LEU A 251 2.78 -3.84 31.28
N ASP A 252 1.91 -3.19 32.07
CA ASP A 252 0.62 -3.77 32.44
C ASP A 252 -0.39 -3.55 31.29
N LYS A 253 -0.76 -4.64 30.63
CA LYS A 253 -1.72 -4.65 29.51
C LYS A 253 -3.08 -4.03 29.87
N ASN A 254 -3.45 -3.99 31.16
CA ASN A 254 -4.69 -3.38 31.61
C ASN A 254 -4.67 -1.84 31.54
N ASN A 255 -3.47 -1.25 31.41
CA ASN A 255 -3.32 0.20 31.36
C ASN A 255 -3.64 0.80 29.99
N LEU A 256 -3.75 -0.01 28.93
CA LEU A 256 -4.12 0.44 27.58
C LEU A 256 -3.29 1.65 27.10
N ILE A 257 -1.96 1.61 27.31
CA ILE A 257 -1.01 2.62 26.84
C ILE A 257 -0.32 2.04 25.61
N SER A 258 -0.35 2.77 24.50
CA SER A 258 0.31 2.36 23.24
C SER A 258 1.82 2.55 23.30
N ASP A 259 2.54 1.89 22.38
CA ASP A 259 3.99 2.08 22.20
C ASP A 259 4.32 3.50 21.72
N LYS A 260 3.38 4.13 21.01
CA LYS A 260 3.42 5.55 20.65
C LYS A 260 2.27 6.29 21.29
N PHE A 261 2.60 7.30 22.10
CA PHE A 261 1.61 8.14 22.76
C PHE A 261 2.07 9.58 22.84
N SER A 262 1.12 10.47 23.03
CA SER A 262 1.35 11.87 23.35
C SER A 262 0.64 12.26 24.64
N LEU A 263 1.08 13.36 25.24
CA LEU A 263 0.54 13.91 26.47
C LEU A 263 -0.17 15.22 26.18
N ARG A 264 -1.41 15.33 26.65
CA ARG A 264 -2.24 16.51 26.48
C ARG A 264 -2.73 17.05 27.81
N LEU A 265 -2.78 18.37 27.94
CA LEU A 265 -3.44 19.03 29.07
C LEU A 265 -4.97 19.00 28.90
N PRO A 266 -5.76 18.70 29.95
CA PRO A 266 -7.22 18.60 29.85
C PRO A 266 -7.93 19.83 29.27
N HIS A 267 -7.37 21.01 29.49
CA HIS A 267 -7.97 22.30 29.12
C HIS A 267 -7.28 22.98 27.94
N SER A 268 -6.22 22.38 27.37
CA SER A 268 -5.52 22.91 26.21
C SER A 268 -5.63 21.92 25.05
N LYS A 269 -6.30 22.34 23.98
CA LYS A 269 -6.35 21.56 22.74
C LYS A 269 -5.10 21.75 21.88
N SER A 270 -4.28 22.76 22.17
CA SER A 270 -3.19 23.22 21.31
C SER A 270 -1.80 22.78 21.78
N VAL A 271 -1.67 22.25 23.01
CA VAL A 271 -0.39 21.79 23.54
C VAL A 271 -0.43 20.28 23.65
N GLU A 272 0.23 19.63 22.71
CA GLU A 272 0.49 18.21 22.67
C GLU A 272 1.99 18.02 22.82
N ILE A 273 2.38 17.20 23.79
CA ILE A 273 3.77 16.87 24.05
C ILE A 273 3.96 15.45 23.53
N ASP A 274 4.94 15.27 22.67
CA ASP A 274 5.26 14.01 22.02
C ASP A 274 6.76 13.71 22.18
N ASP A 275 7.22 12.67 21.50
CA ASP A 275 8.61 12.23 21.52
C ASP A 275 9.61 13.29 21.01
N SER A 276 9.16 14.37 20.34
CA SER A 276 10.06 15.48 19.93
C SER A 276 10.63 16.27 21.12
N TYR A 277 10.08 16.06 22.31
CA TYR A 277 10.59 16.62 23.56
C TYR A 277 11.70 15.77 24.19
N ALA A 278 12.01 14.58 23.65
CA ALA A 278 13.10 13.75 24.15
C ALA A 278 14.49 14.39 23.96
N ASP A 279 14.67 15.17 22.88
CA ASP A 279 15.94 15.83 22.55
C ASP A 279 16.11 17.19 23.24
N LYS A 280 15.04 17.70 23.87
CA LYS A 280 15.03 19.01 24.51
C LYS A 280 15.14 18.79 26.01
N GLU A 281 16.19 19.32 26.64
CA GLU A 281 16.38 19.34 28.10
C GLU A 281 15.37 20.28 28.81
N ILE A 282 14.13 20.35 28.33
CA ILE A 282 13.07 21.14 28.93
C ILE A 282 12.70 20.50 30.26
N THR A 283 12.76 21.30 31.32
CA THR A 283 12.40 20.83 32.67
C THR A 283 10.90 20.90 32.93
N ILE A 284 10.45 20.16 33.93
CA ILE A 284 9.07 20.18 34.42
C ILE A 284 8.64 21.59 34.83
N SER A 285 9.54 22.38 35.42
CA SER A 285 9.25 23.77 35.80
C SER A 285 9.08 24.69 34.59
N GLU A 286 9.94 24.56 33.57
CA GLU A 286 9.93 25.40 32.37
C GLU A 286 8.68 25.23 31.52
N ILE A 287 8.18 24.00 31.41
CA ILE A 287 6.95 23.70 30.66
C ILE A 287 5.68 24.08 31.45
N GLY A 288 5.82 24.50 32.71
CA GLY A 288 4.71 24.90 33.57
C GLY A 288 4.00 23.74 34.25
N PHE A 289 4.67 22.60 34.45
CA PHE A 289 4.07 21.43 35.11
C PHE A 289 4.17 21.44 36.64
N TYR A 290 4.99 22.33 37.19
CA TYR A 290 5.12 22.59 38.61
C TYR A 290 4.04 23.58 39.11
N PRO A 291 3.44 23.39 40.30
CA PRO A 291 3.70 22.33 41.28
C PRO A 291 2.81 21.09 41.14
N ASN A 292 1.69 21.18 40.42
CA ASN A 292 0.79 20.05 40.19
C ASN A 292 0.27 20.10 38.76
N THR A 293 0.28 18.96 38.07
CA THR A 293 -0.23 18.86 36.71
C THR A 293 -1.04 17.59 36.49
N LEU A 294 -2.10 17.71 35.69
CA LEU A 294 -2.87 16.60 35.16
C LEU A 294 -2.63 16.49 33.65
N LEU A 295 -2.20 15.33 33.20
CA LEU A 295 -1.99 14.99 31.79
C LEU A 295 -2.94 13.87 31.36
N LEU A 296 -3.33 13.90 30.10
CA LEU A 296 -4.11 12.89 29.43
C LEU A 296 -3.21 12.17 28.44
N ILE A 297 -3.19 10.84 28.48
CA ILE A 297 -2.50 10.01 27.49
C ILE A 297 -3.39 9.90 26.25
N ASN A 298 -2.84 10.27 25.11
CA ASN A 298 -3.43 10.06 23.81
C ASN A 298 -2.60 8.99 23.08
N ASN A 299 -3.20 7.85 22.75
CA ASN A 299 -2.51 6.77 22.07
C ASN A 299 -2.57 7.00 20.56
N PHE A 300 -1.48 6.68 19.86
CA PHE A 300 -1.50 6.51 18.41
C PHE A 300 -1.74 5.03 18.12
N ASP A 301 -2.82 4.72 17.40
CA ASP A 301 -3.15 3.36 16.98
C ASP A 301 -2.25 3.00 15.78
N GLU A 302 -1.43 1.96 15.92
CA GLU A 302 -0.62 1.40 14.81
C GLU A 302 -1.36 0.29 14.04
N ASP A 303 -2.59 -0.05 14.42
CA ASP A 303 -3.33 -1.17 13.85
C ASP A 303 -4.24 -0.75 12.67
N SER A 304 -3.63 -0.15 11.64
CA SER A 304 -4.28 0.03 10.33
C SER A 304 -3.60 -0.77 9.22
N ASP A 305 -3.32 -2.06 9.48
CA ASP A 305 -2.87 -3.02 8.47
C ASP A 305 -3.73 -4.29 8.55
N ASP A 306 -5.03 -4.12 8.33
CA ASP A 306 -5.98 -5.21 8.00
C ASP A 306 -6.31 -5.18 6.49
#